data_AF-A0A7S3HLN6-F1
#
_entry.id   AF-A0A7S3HLN6-F1
#
_cell.length_a   1.000
_cell.length_b   1.000
_cell.length_c   1.000
_cell.angle_alpha   90.00
_cell.angle_beta   90.00
_cell.angle_gamma   90.00
#
_symmetry.space_group_name_H-M   'P 1'
#
loop_
_entity.id
_entity.type
_entity.pdbx_description
1 polymer ?
#
loop_
_entity_poly.entity_id
_entity_poly.type
_entity_poly.pdbx_seq_one_letter_code
_entity_poly.pdbx_strand_id
1 'polypeptide(L)'
;MKKIEQSILEVHRRIPVVRAIAADGVQNDFVKSLPVLQKKLSVPPAAKKTLNIPIGDVTIDQDYNKDVSPTFQLPTIYVKHIKKIGDEADVSLDYVIDIEDEVWIKGLGSQGVTKDLCKALTFDKFETIINILERYTGLSKEPIPQVNATKVVMDELQWTEATASKLLPLVYTYWLGKRTKYGKPLCRKYWPQVNSSDTNP
;
A
#
# COMPACT_ATOMS: atom_id res chain seq x y z
N MET A 1 33.94 -22.89 -55.67
CA MET A 1 33.24 -21.63 -55.99
C MET A 1 32.02 -21.52 -55.09
N LYS A 2 32.01 -20.58 -54.13
CA LYS A 2 30.87 -20.38 -53.20
C LYS A 2 29.83 -19.50 -53.88
N LYS A 3 28.61 -19.99 -54.03
CA LYS A 3 27.47 -19.24 -54.57
C LYS A 3 27.04 -18.25 -53.48
N ILE A 4 27.23 -16.95 -53.73
CA ILE A 4 26.71 -15.90 -52.87
C ILE A 4 25.22 -15.80 -53.18
N GLU A 5 24.38 -16.33 -52.30
CA GLU A 5 22.95 -16.06 -52.35
C GLU A 5 22.72 -14.60 -51.98
N GLN A 6 22.54 -13.76 -53.01
CA GLN A 6 22.02 -12.41 -52.82
C GLN A 6 20.54 -12.55 -52.43
N SER A 7 20.23 -12.38 -51.14
CA SER A 7 18.83 -12.26 -50.72
C SER A 7 18.27 -10.98 -51.32
N ILE A 8 17.40 -11.12 -52.30
CA ILE A 8 16.67 -10.01 -52.91
C ILE A 8 15.94 -9.26 -51.79
N LEU A 9 16.17 -7.95 -51.67
CA LEU A 9 15.37 -7.09 -50.79
C LEU A 9 13.92 -7.12 -51.29
N GLU A 10 13.09 -7.94 -50.67
CA GLU A 10 11.66 -7.96 -50.92
C GLU A 10 11.06 -6.67 -50.32
N VAL A 11 10.63 -5.73 -51.17
CA VAL A 11 10.07 -4.43 -50.72
C VAL A 11 8.74 -4.61 -49.96
N HIS A 12 8.12 -5.78 -50.07
CA HIS A 12 6.95 -6.19 -49.29
C HIS A 12 7.30 -6.91 -47.98
N ARG A 13 8.57 -6.89 -47.55
CA ARG A 13 9.02 -7.59 -46.34
C ARG A 13 8.30 -7.04 -45.12
N ARG A 14 7.69 -7.96 -44.36
CA ARG A 14 7.00 -7.67 -43.11
C ARG A 14 7.96 -6.96 -42.14
N ILE A 15 7.55 -5.80 -41.64
CA ILE A 15 8.28 -5.07 -40.61
C ILE A 15 8.30 -5.94 -39.35
N PRO A 16 9.48 -6.24 -38.77
CA PRO A 16 9.54 -6.93 -37.49
C PRO A 16 8.92 -6.04 -36.42
N VAL A 17 7.83 -6.49 -35.83
CA VAL A 17 7.24 -5.82 -34.67
C VAL A 17 8.14 -6.11 -33.47
N VAL A 18 8.96 -5.14 -33.11
CA VAL A 18 9.71 -5.18 -31.85
C VAL A 18 8.70 -4.92 -30.75
N ARG A 19 8.30 -5.99 -30.04
CA ARG A 19 7.63 -5.83 -28.74
C ARG A 19 8.67 -5.19 -27.82
N ALA A 20 8.30 -4.10 -27.15
CA ALA A 20 9.19 -3.47 -26.18
C ALA A 20 9.56 -4.54 -25.14
N ILE A 21 10.85 -4.86 -25.06
CA ILE A 21 11.48 -5.76 -24.09
C ILE A 21 11.14 -7.25 -24.33
N ALA A 22 11.99 -7.89 -25.14
CA ALA A 22 12.27 -9.31 -24.94
C ALA A 22 12.97 -9.45 -23.59
N ALA A 23 12.24 -9.83 -22.55
CA ALA A 23 12.86 -10.45 -21.39
C ALA A 23 13.31 -11.85 -21.83
N ASP A 24 14.62 -12.07 -21.82
CA ASP A 24 15.22 -13.39 -22.01
C ASP A 24 14.42 -14.43 -21.22
N GLY A 25 14.05 -15.51 -21.90
CA GLY A 25 13.16 -16.53 -21.38
C GLY A 25 13.75 -17.21 -20.14
N VAL A 26 13.36 -16.73 -18.96
CA VAL A 26 13.22 -17.61 -17.80
C VAL A 26 11.91 -18.37 -18.03
N GLN A 27 12.04 -19.58 -18.58
CA GLN A 27 10.94 -20.53 -18.62
C GLN A 27 10.49 -20.80 -17.19
N ASN A 28 9.39 -20.17 -16.76
CA ASN A 28 8.69 -20.57 -15.56
C ASN A 28 8.03 -21.93 -15.82
N ASP A 29 8.76 -23.01 -15.52
CA ASP A 29 8.26 -24.39 -15.57
C ASP A 29 7.13 -24.70 -14.57
N PHE A 30 6.72 -23.72 -13.76
CA PHE A 30 5.69 -23.87 -12.73
C PHE A 30 4.26 -24.10 -13.28
N VAL A 31 3.99 -23.73 -14.53
CA VAL A 31 2.62 -23.83 -15.11
C VAL A 31 2.30 -25.27 -15.58
N LYS A 32 3.27 -26.19 -15.58
CA LYS A 32 3.07 -27.56 -16.10
C LYS A 32 2.54 -28.57 -15.08
N SER A 33 2.39 -28.22 -13.80
CA SER A 33 2.12 -29.21 -12.73
C SER A 33 0.81 -29.02 -11.97
N LEU A 34 -0.31 -28.76 -12.67
CA LEU A 34 -1.66 -28.91 -12.09
C LEU A 34 -2.41 -30.06 -12.78
N PRO A 35 -2.70 -31.18 -12.09
CA PRO A 35 -3.37 -32.31 -12.70
C PRO A 35 -4.88 -32.06 -12.81
N VAL A 36 -5.35 -32.04 -14.06
CA VAL A 36 -6.54 -32.75 -14.57
C VAL A 36 -7.85 -32.58 -13.77
N LEU A 37 -8.63 -31.57 -14.15
CA LEU A 37 -10.10 -31.62 -14.12
C LEU A 37 -10.67 -30.99 -15.42
N GLN A 38 -10.33 -31.56 -16.57
CA GLN A 38 -11.01 -31.26 -17.84
C GLN A 38 -11.82 -32.48 -18.28
N LYS A 39 -13.02 -32.62 -17.70
CA LYS A 39 -14.04 -33.55 -18.17
C LYS A 39 -14.62 -33.03 -19.49
N LYS A 40 -14.50 -33.87 -20.52
CA LYS A 40 -14.93 -33.67 -21.92
C LYS A 40 -16.28 -32.95 -22.09
N LEU A 41 -16.26 -31.82 -22.80
CA LEU A 41 -17.34 -31.34 -23.66
C LEU A 41 -16.72 -31.00 -25.01
N SER A 42 -16.76 -31.95 -25.94
CA SER A 42 -16.26 -31.75 -27.31
C SER A 42 -17.27 -30.94 -28.10
N VAL A 43 -17.09 -29.63 -28.14
CA VAL A 43 -17.71 -28.75 -29.15
C VAL A 43 -16.70 -28.64 -30.31
N PRO A 44 -17.11 -28.81 -31.59
CA PRO A 44 -16.18 -28.69 -32.72
C PRO A 44 -15.53 -27.30 -32.74
N PRO A 45 -14.23 -27.20 -33.07
CA PRO A 45 -13.51 -25.93 -33.01
C PRO A 45 -13.93 -25.03 -34.18
N ALA A 46 -14.84 -24.09 -33.91
CA ALA A 46 -14.96 -22.91 -34.76
C ALA A 46 -13.61 -22.17 -34.75
N ALA A 47 -13.03 -21.91 -35.92
CA ALA A 47 -11.76 -21.20 -36.06
C ALA A 47 -11.89 -19.80 -35.45
N LYS A 48 -11.46 -19.65 -34.19
CA LYS A 48 -11.48 -18.37 -33.49
C LYS A 48 -10.46 -17.47 -34.17
N LYS A 49 -10.92 -16.38 -34.79
CA LYS A 49 -10.04 -15.29 -35.24
C LYS A 49 -9.24 -14.84 -34.01
N THR A 50 -7.92 -14.99 -34.06
CA THR A 50 -7.04 -14.51 -32.99
C THR A 50 -7.02 -12.99 -33.05
N LEU A 51 -7.82 -12.35 -32.19
CA LEU A 51 -7.79 -10.91 -32.01
C LEU A 51 -6.41 -10.53 -31.43
N ASN A 52 -5.81 -9.46 -31.95
CA ASN A 52 -4.54 -8.92 -31.44
C ASN A 52 -4.82 -8.09 -30.18
N ILE A 53 -5.11 -8.78 -29.08
CA ILE A 53 -5.41 -8.18 -27.78
C ILE A 53 -4.08 -7.88 -27.09
N PRO A 54 -3.86 -6.65 -26.58
CA PRO A 54 -2.66 -6.36 -25.80
C PRO A 54 -2.61 -7.24 -24.55
N ILE A 55 -1.45 -7.83 -24.30
CA ILE A 55 -1.16 -8.60 -23.09
C ILE A 55 -0.31 -7.70 -22.21
N GLY A 56 -0.70 -7.51 -20.95
CA GLY A 56 0.09 -6.76 -19.98
C GLY A 56 1.38 -7.50 -19.61
N ASP A 57 2.45 -6.75 -19.38
CA ASP A 57 3.72 -7.31 -18.94
C ASP A 57 3.63 -7.74 -17.47
N VAL A 58 4.14 -8.92 -17.18
CA VAL A 58 4.21 -9.46 -15.82
C VAL A 58 5.65 -9.30 -15.31
N THR A 59 5.82 -8.50 -14.26
CA THR A 59 7.11 -8.29 -13.59
C THR A 59 7.12 -8.97 -12.23
N ILE A 60 8.32 -9.39 -11.79
CA ILE A 60 8.53 -9.96 -10.46
C ILE A 60 9.12 -8.87 -9.58
N ASP A 61 8.48 -8.63 -8.44
CA ASP A 61 9.01 -7.76 -7.40
C ASP A 61 10.10 -8.51 -6.63
N GLN A 62 11.30 -7.92 -6.56
CA GLN A 62 12.46 -8.51 -5.91
C GLN A 62 12.31 -8.52 -4.38
N ASP A 63 11.58 -7.56 -3.82
CA ASP A 63 11.40 -7.39 -2.38
C ASP A 63 10.12 -8.07 -1.85
N TYR A 64 9.34 -8.74 -2.71
CA TYR A 64 8.08 -9.37 -2.33
C TYR A 64 8.18 -10.27 -1.09
N ASN A 65 9.21 -11.12 -1.03
CA ASN A 65 9.40 -12.06 0.08
C ASN A 65 9.83 -11.37 1.38
N LYS A 66 10.37 -10.16 1.30
CA LYS A 66 10.76 -9.35 2.45
C LYS A 66 9.53 -8.64 3.03
N ASP A 67 8.67 -8.10 2.17
CA ASP A 67 7.53 -7.28 2.58
C ASP A 67 6.30 -8.14 2.91
N VAL A 68 6.13 -9.29 2.26
CA VAL A 68 5.01 -10.21 2.45
C VAL A 68 5.50 -11.55 2.99
N SER A 69 5.42 -11.70 4.31
CA SER A 69 5.76 -12.96 4.97
C SER A 69 4.66 -14.02 4.77
N PRO A 70 5.00 -15.28 4.41
CA PRO A 70 4.03 -16.35 4.18
C PRO A 70 3.54 -16.97 5.50
N THR A 71 2.81 -16.18 6.31
CA THR A 71 2.33 -16.59 7.64
C THR A 71 0.99 -17.33 7.62
N PHE A 72 0.30 -17.37 6.47
CA PHE A 72 -1.02 -18.00 6.36
C PHE A 72 -0.92 -19.53 6.46
N GLN A 73 -1.59 -20.09 7.46
CA GLN A 73 -1.70 -21.54 7.64
C GLN A 73 -3.03 -22.03 7.06
N LEU A 74 -2.97 -22.93 6.09
CA LEU A 74 -4.16 -23.46 5.45
C LEU A 74 -4.96 -24.33 6.44
N PRO A 75 -6.21 -23.97 6.77
CA PRO A 75 -7.04 -24.81 7.62
C PRO A 75 -7.48 -26.07 6.87
N THR A 76 -7.71 -27.16 7.61
CA THR A 76 -8.23 -28.43 7.07
C THR A 76 -9.68 -28.30 6.55
N ILE A 77 -10.41 -27.29 7.02
CA ILE A 77 -11.78 -26.99 6.59
C ILE A 77 -11.82 -25.74 5.71
N TYR A 78 -12.87 -25.57 4.91
CA TYR A 78 -13.07 -24.34 4.14
C TYR A 78 -13.12 -23.10 5.03
N VAL A 79 -12.45 -22.03 4.59
CA VAL A 79 -12.50 -20.71 5.24
C VAL A 79 -13.93 -20.17 5.17
N LYS A 80 -14.59 -20.06 6.33
CA LYS A 80 -15.88 -19.40 6.47
C LYS A 80 -15.65 -17.99 6.99
N HIS A 81 -15.50 -17.03 6.09
CA HIS A 81 -15.35 -15.63 6.44
C HIS A 81 -16.72 -14.96 6.60
N ILE A 82 -16.97 -14.37 7.77
CA ILE A 82 -18.13 -13.51 8.03
C ILE A 82 -17.62 -12.08 7.99
N LYS A 83 -18.08 -11.28 7.03
CA LYS A 83 -17.80 -9.84 7.03
C LYS A 83 -18.41 -9.23 8.28
N LYS A 84 -17.61 -8.56 9.10
CA LYS A 84 -18.14 -7.66 10.12
C LYS A 84 -18.93 -6.55 9.41
N ILE A 85 -20.17 -6.31 9.84
CA ILE A 85 -21.01 -5.23 9.29
C ILE A 85 -20.66 -3.95 10.05
N GLY A 86 -20.13 -2.97 9.32
CA GLY A 86 -19.78 -1.65 9.84
C GLY A 86 -18.49 -1.12 9.19
N ASP A 87 -18.22 0.18 9.38
CA ASP A 87 -17.04 0.96 8.96
C ASP A 87 -15.67 0.43 9.50
N GLU A 88 -15.70 -0.79 10.06
CA GLU A 88 -14.59 -1.63 10.51
C GLU A 88 -14.12 -2.51 9.34
N ALA A 89 -13.41 -1.92 8.38
CA ALA A 89 -12.36 -2.70 7.75
C ALA A 89 -11.38 -3.12 8.85
N ASP A 90 -10.82 -4.33 8.75
CA ASP A 90 -9.96 -5.03 9.72
C ASP A 90 -8.62 -4.31 10.03
N VAL A 91 -8.54 -3.01 9.71
CA VAL A 91 -7.38 -2.14 9.86
C VAL A 91 -7.62 -1.26 11.08
N SER A 92 -7.06 -1.65 12.22
CA SER A 92 -7.13 -0.88 13.47
C SER A 92 -6.44 0.49 13.37
N LEU A 93 -5.66 0.72 12.31
CA LEU A 93 -4.72 1.83 12.19
C LEU A 93 -4.70 2.35 10.74
N ASP A 94 -5.32 3.51 10.50
CA ASP A 94 -5.46 4.10 9.15
C ASP A 94 -4.24 4.95 8.73
N TYR A 95 -3.37 5.32 9.67
CA TYR A 95 -2.22 6.20 9.43
C TYR A 95 -0.92 5.41 9.25
N VAL A 96 -0.24 5.57 8.12
CA VAL A 96 1.09 4.98 7.89
C VAL A 96 2.13 6.09 7.89
N ILE A 97 3.24 5.88 8.59
CA ILE A 97 4.39 6.80 8.62
C ILE A 97 4.93 7.03 7.20
N ASP A 98 5.26 8.29 6.89
CA ASP A 98 5.99 8.65 5.69
C ASP A 98 7.46 9.01 5.97
N ILE A 99 8.20 9.34 4.90
CA ILE A 99 9.62 9.68 4.99
C ILE A 99 9.85 10.94 5.85
N GLU A 100 8.92 11.92 5.82
CA GLU A 100 9.01 13.14 6.63
C GLU A 100 8.91 12.80 8.13
N ASP A 101 7.99 11.92 8.49
CA ASP A 101 7.81 11.42 9.85
C ASP A 101 9.05 10.65 10.34
N GLU A 102 9.60 9.74 9.50
CA GLU A 102 10.79 8.97 9.86
C GLU A 102 11.98 9.87 10.19
N VAL A 103 12.21 10.89 9.36
CA VAL A 103 13.30 11.86 9.56
C VAL A 103 13.06 12.65 10.84
N TRP A 104 11.81 13.07 11.09
CA TRP A 104 11.46 13.80 12.30
C TRP A 104 11.69 12.97 13.56
N ILE A 105 11.20 11.72 13.61
CA ILE A 105 11.35 10.80 14.76
C ILE A 105 12.84 10.52 15.04
N LYS A 106 13.62 10.21 14.00
CA LYS A 106 15.08 9.98 14.12
C LYS A 106 15.82 11.25 14.55
N GLY A 107 15.31 12.42 14.18
CA GLY A 107 15.87 13.73 14.50
C GLY A 107 15.66 14.20 15.95
N LEU A 108 14.72 13.63 16.70
CA LEU A 108 14.38 14.08 18.07
C LEU A 108 15.56 14.10 19.03
N GLY A 109 16.49 13.14 18.91
CA GLY A 109 17.68 13.07 19.76
C GLY A 109 18.62 14.27 19.58
N SER A 110 18.63 14.87 18.39
CA SER A 110 19.42 16.08 18.09
C SER A 110 18.76 17.37 18.59
N GLN A 111 17.45 17.33 18.86
CA GLN A 111 16.66 18.47 19.34
C GLN A 111 16.67 18.61 20.88
N GLY A 112 17.52 17.86 21.58
CA GLY A 112 17.65 17.92 23.03
C GLY A 112 16.60 17.14 23.81
N VAL A 113 15.82 16.27 23.15
CA VAL A 113 14.88 15.36 23.81
C VAL A 113 15.65 14.27 24.56
N THR A 114 15.21 13.93 25.77
CA THR A 114 15.85 12.88 26.59
C THR A 114 15.84 11.54 25.85
N LYS A 115 16.97 10.83 25.86
CA LYS A 115 17.10 9.52 25.16
C LYS A 115 16.01 8.52 25.53
N ASP A 116 15.50 8.57 26.76
CA ASP A 116 14.44 7.69 27.24
C ASP A 116 13.10 7.97 26.55
N LEU A 117 12.80 9.25 26.26
CA LEU A 117 11.60 9.64 25.50
C LEU A 117 11.72 9.22 24.03
N CYS A 118 12.91 9.36 23.43
CA CYS A 118 13.16 8.88 22.07
C CYS A 118 12.97 7.36 21.95
N LYS A 119 13.36 6.59 22.97
CA LYS A 119 13.10 5.14 23.02
C LYS A 119 11.62 4.82 23.26
N ALA A 120 10.91 5.66 23.99
CA ALA A 120 9.48 5.48 24.23
C ALA A 120 8.63 5.67 22.97
N LEU A 121 9.08 6.53 22.03
CA LEU A 121 8.42 6.81 20.75
C LEU A 121 8.92 5.89 19.63
N THR A 122 8.37 4.69 19.55
CA THR A 122 8.58 3.81 18.38
C THR A 122 7.69 4.24 17.21
N PHE A 123 7.99 3.76 15.99
CA PHE A 123 7.20 4.03 14.80
C PHE A 123 5.72 3.64 15.00
N ASP A 124 5.45 2.42 15.45
CA ASP A 124 4.08 1.94 15.71
C ASP A 124 3.31 2.82 16.71
N LYS A 125 4.01 3.31 17.75
CA LYS A 125 3.39 4.19 18.75
C LYS A 125 3.09 5.56 18.17
N PHE A 126 3.99 6.10 17.37
CA PHE A 126 3.76 7.36 16.67
C PHE A 126 2.56 7.24 15.72
N GLU A 127 2.51 6.18 14.91
CA GLU A 127 1.37 5.87 14.03
C GLU A 127 0.07 5.80 14.81
N THR A 128 0.08 5.08 15.93
CA THR A 128 -1.10 4.95 16.80
C THR A 128 -1.54 6.32 17.33
N ILE A 129 -0.61 7.15 17.81
CA ILE A 129 -0.93 8.50 18.31
C ILE A 129 -1.57 9.34 17.20
N ILE A 130 -0.96 9.40 16.01
CA ILE A 130 -1.51 10.19 14.90
C ILE A 130 -2.87 9.65 14.46
N ASN A 131 -3.04 8.33 14.39
CA ASN A 131 -4.31 7.68 14.06
C ASN A 131 -5.41 8.07 15.06
N ILE A 132 -5.10 8.10 16.36
CA ILE A 132 -6.03 8.55 17.39
C ILE A 132 -6.42 10.02 17.16
N LEU A 133 -5.44 10.91 16.97
CA LEU A 133 -5.70 12.34 16.73
C LEU A 133 -6.56 12.56 15.48
N GLU A 134 -6.27 11.84 14.41
CA GLU A 134 -7.03 11.88 13.16
C GLU A 134 -8.44 11.32 13.32
N ARG A 135 -8.65 10.25 14.10
CA ARG A 135 -9.98 9.70 14.31
C ARG A 135 -10.91 10.66 15.06
N TYR A 136 -10.38 11.38 16.05
CA TYR A 136 -11.16 12.35 16.82
C TYR A 136 -11.34 13.69 16.09
N THR A 137 -10.46 14.03 15.16
CA THR A 137 -10.47 15.32 14.46
C THR A 137 -10.88 15.22 13.00
N GLY A 138 -10.88 14.04 12.40
CA GLY A 138 -10.94 13.85 10.94
C GLY A 138 -12.18 14.44 10.30
N LEU A 139 -13.33 14.32 10.98
CA LEU A 139 -14.61 14.87 10.52
C LEU A 139 -14.80 16.35 10.91
N SER A 140 -13.97 16.88 11.80
CA SER A 140 -14.01 18.26 12.26
C SER A 140 -13.09 19.16 11.43
N LYS A 141 -13.55 20.39 11.16
CA LYS A 141 -12.69 21.43 10.57
C LYS A 141 -11.65 21.93 11.56
N GLU A 142 -12.02 21.97 12.84
CA GLU A 142 -11.15 22.48 13.90
C GLU A 142 -10.35 21.35 14.54
N PRO A 143 -9.05 21.57 14.83
CA PRO A 143 -8.22 20.60 15.52
C PRO A 143 -8.72 20.37 16.95
N ILE A 144 -8.65 19.12 17.43
CA ILE A 144 -8.94 18.79 18.83
C ILE A 144 -8.01 19.59 19.76
N PRO A 145 -8.51 20.26 20.82
CA PRO A 145 -7.64 20.97 21.76
C PRO A 145 -6.61 20.03 22.41
N GLN A 146 -5.38 20.50 22.60
CA GLN A 146 -4.27 19.70 23.13
C GLN A 146 -4.58 19.00 24.47
N VAL A 147 -5.34 19.64 25.36
CA VAL A 147 -5.75 19.05 26.64
C VAL A 147 -6.63 17.82 26.42
N ASN A 148 -7.55 17.88 25.46
CA ASN A 148 -8.44 16.77 25.14
C ASN A 148 -7.68 15.69 24.37
N ALA A 149 -6.81 16.08 23.44
CA ALA A 149 -5.92 15.17 22.73
C ALA A 149 -5.07 14.33 23.70
N THR A 150 -4.51 14.98 24.72
CA THR A 150 -3.67 14.32 25.74
C THR A 150 -4.46 13.27 26.51
N LYS A 151 -5.68 13.60 26.95
CA LYS A 151 -6.56 12.66 27.66
C LYS A 151 -6.91 11.44 26.82
N VAL A 152 -7.38 11.65 25.60
CA VAL A 152 -7.80 10.58 24.69
C VAL A 152 -6.64 9.62 24.40
N VAL A 153 -5.44 10.15 24.10
CA VAL A 153 -4.28 9.31 23.80
C VAL A 153 -3.78 8.57 25.05
N MET A 154 -3.82 9.20 26.23
CA MET A 154 -3.48 8.53 27.48
C MET A 154 -4.41 7.37 27.81
N ASP A 155 -5.72 7.58 27.64
CA ASP A 155 -6.74 6.57 27.91
C ASP A 155 -6.58 5.35 26.99
N GLU A 156 -6.28 5.59 25.71
CA GLU A 156 -6.19 4.52 24.72
C GLU A 156 -4.85 3.76 24.76
N LEU A 157 -3.74 4.45 25.02
CA LEU A 157 -2.41 3.80 25.13
C LEU A 157 -2.06 3.35 26.55
N GLN A 158 -2.92 3.61 27.54
CA GLN A 158 -2.68 3.33 28.96
C GLN A 158 -1.35 3.92 29.48
N TRP A 159 -0.98 5.11 29.00
CA TRP A 159 0.27 5.76 29.36
C TRP A 159 0.19 6.47 30.71
N THR A 160 1.32 6.51 31.40
CA THR A 160 1.46 7.32 32.62
C THR A 160 1.56 8.80 32.28
N GLU A 161 1.02 9.64 33.15
CA GLU A 161 1.02 11.11 33.00
C GLU A 161 2.44 11.67 32.82
N ALA A 162 3.43 11.10 33.49
CA ALA A 162 4.83 11.53 33.40
C ALA A 162 5.43 11.36 31.98
N THR A 163 5.03 10.31 31.26
CA THR A 163 5.50 10.03 29.89
C THR A 163 4.72 10.87 28.89
N ALA A 164 3.38 10.86 29.03
CA ALA A 164 2.45 11.58 28.17
C ALA A 164 2.70 13.10 28.16
N SER A 165 2.93 13.70 29.33
CA SER A 165 3.10 15.16 29.48
C SER A 165 4.32 15.73 28.77
N LYS A 166 5.34 14.91 28.49
CA LYS A 166 6.56 15.35 27.79
C LYS A 166 6.50 15.04 26.29
N LEU A 167 5.94 13.89 25.94
CA LEU A 167 5.96 13.38 24.56
C LEU A 167 4.79 13.92 23.73
N LEU A 168 3.58 13.93 24.29
CA LEU A 168 2.37 14.29 23.54
C LEU A 168 2.35 15.74 23.08
N PRO A 169 2.83 16.75 23.84
CA PRO A 169 2.94 18.10 23.31
C PRO A 169 3.80 18.17 22.04
N LEU A 170 4.94 17.45 22.00
CA LEU A 170 5.84 17.43 20.85
C LEU A 170 5.17 16.82 19.62
N VAL A 171 4.55 15.64 19.79
CA VAL A 171 3.84 14.95 18.70
C VAL A 171 2.63 15.75 18.25
N TYR A 172 1.89 16.38 19.17
CA TYR A 172 0.74 17.21 18.86
C TYR A 172 1.14 18.45 18.04
N THR A 173 2.22 19.14 18.42
CA THR A 173 2.74 20.28 17.64
C THR A 173 3.17 19.85 16.25
N TYR A 174 3.85 18.71 16.14
CA TYR A 174 4.22 18.13 14.84
C TYR A 174 2.99 17.82 13.98
N TRP A 175 2.04 17.07 14.52
CA TRP A 175 0.80 16.70 13.86
C TRP A 175 0.00 17.92 13.38
N LEU A 176 -0.16 18.92 14.26
CA LEU A 176 -0.88 20.14 13.93
C LEU A 176 -0.18 20.90 12.81
N GLY A 177 1.14 21.05 12.87
CA GLY A 177 1.94 21.68 11.81
C GLY A 177 1.80 20.94 10.48
N LYS A 178 1.85 19.61 10.49
CA LYS A 178 1.65 18.77 9.30
C LYS A 178 0.25 18.95 8.73
N ARG A 179 -0.80 18.88 9.56
CA ARG A 179 -2.19 19.07 9.15
C ARG A 179 -2.45 20.47 8.57
N THR A 180 -1.87 21.52 9.18
CA THR A 180 -1.95 22.89 8.65
C THR A 180 -1.24 23.02 7.31
N LYS A 181 -0.06 22.42 7.14
CA LYS A 181 0.69 22.40 5.86
C LYS A 181 -0.11 21.75 4.72
N TYR A 182 -0.82 20.66 5.00
CA TYR A 182 -1.62 19.96 3.98
C TYR A 182 -3.02 20.56 3.76
N GLY A 183 -3.58 21.26 4.74
CA GLY A 183 -4.90 21.88 4.65
C GLY A 183 -6.07 20.87 4.60
N LYS A 184 -5.82 19.61 4.91
CA LYS A 184 -6.79 18.50 4.93
C LYS A 184 -6.38 17.44 5.96
N PRO A 185 -7.30 16.57 6.40
CA PRO A 185 -6.97 15.45 7.27
C PRO A 185 -5.84 14.58 6.69
N LEU A 186 -5.03 13.99 7.55
CA LEU A 186 -3.89 13.19 7.11
C LEU A 186 -4.36 11.82 6.58
N CYS A 187 -5.38 11.22 7.20
CA CYS A 187 -5.94 9.95 6.74
C CYS A 187 -6.99 10.17 5.65
N ARG A 188 -6.88 9.42 4.53
CA ARG A 188 -7.78 9.54 3.37
C ARG A 188 -9.25 9.29 3.70
N LYS A 189 -9.52 8.44 4.69
CA LYS A 189 -10.86 8.11 5.21
C LYS A 189 -11.65 9.36 5.61
N TYR A 190 -10.97 10.39 6.10
CA TYR A 190 -11.58 11.61 6.60
C TYR A 190 -11.60 12.76 5.60
N TRP A 191 -11.11 12.56 4.38
CA TRP A 191 -11.16 13.63 3.38
C TRP A 191 -12.61 13.95 3.02
N PRO A 192 -12.92 15.23 2.76
CA PRO A 192 -14.25 15.63 2.33
C PRO A 192 -14.63 14.87 1.05
N GLN A 193 -15.88 14.45 0.98
CA GLN A 193 -16.41 13.87 -0.25
C GLN A 193 -16.33 14.90 -1.37
N VAL A 194 -15.97 14.44 -2.56
CA VAL A 194 -16.04 15.28 -3.76
C VAL A 194 -17.47 15.77 -3.94
N ASN A 195 -17.62 17.00 -4.43
CA ASN A 195 -18.95 17.54 -4.65
C ASN A 195 -19.66 16.69 -5.73
N SER A 196 -20.97 16.51 -5.62
CA SER A 196 -21.73 15.68 -6.55
C SER A 196 -21.80 16.25 -7.98
N SER A 197 -21.40 17.51 -8.17
CA SER A 197 -21.29 18.16 -9.48
C SER A 197 -19.91 18.00 -10.14
N ASP A 198 -18.95 17.39 -9.45
CA ASP A 198 -17.58 17.23 -9.92
C ASP A 198 -17.56 16.13 -10.98
N THR A 199 -17.19 16.50 -12.20
CA THR A 199 -17.12 15.59 -13.35
C THR A 199 -15.67 15.29 -13.73
N ASN A 200 -14.70 15.71 -12.92
CA ASN A 200 -13.32 15.32 -13.10
C ASN A 200 -13.19 13.81 -12.82
N PRO A 201 -12.70 13.02 -13.80
CA PRO A 201 -12.56 11.57 -13.67
C PRO A 201 -11.46 11.16 -12.68
#